data_AF-N6UQP3-F1
#
_entry.id   AF-N6UQP3-F1
#
_cell.length_a   1.000
_cell.length_b   1.000
_cell.length_c   1.000
_cell.angle_alpha   90.00
_cell.angle_beta   90.00
_cell.angle_gamma   90.00
#
_symmetry.space_group_name_H-M   'P 1'
#
loop_
_entity.id
_entity.type
_entity.pdbx_description
1 polymer ?
#
loop_
_entity_poly.entity_id
_entity_poly.type
_entity_poly.pdbx_seq_one_letter_code
_entity_poly.pdbx_strand_id
1 'polypeptide(L)'
;MYLTEQGLYDIIDECETTECYSPLIRTLGEIFSSIENLSKSFVQESTPTTSPTMDSAENKCLNKEELRHLEGEKDKDEDSSCAESSSTGILRVDLSSVRRAYNDLFKLKTSIFENALVNALVTLAGNLQMELPTRKEKDNHDDIVNVLLIVFEIPALGSGDFLETALPAICRASQWLSVEVQATLARMWAGPGRSSIRNILENLQQLITLKVIVTPFHRDFFIQDENVITSATKLVKDVP
;
A
#
# COMPACT_ATOMS: atom_id res chain seq x y z
N MET A 1 -15.04 -8.33 -8.33
CA MET A 1 -15.25 -8.77 -6.92
C MET A 1 -14.18 -8.08 -6.09
N TYR A 2 -14.47 -7.62 -4.88
CA TYR A 2 -13.45 -6.97 -4.03
C TYR A 2 -13.49 -7.59 -2.63
N LEU A 3 -12.36 -7.50 -1.91
CA LEU A 3 -12.23 -8.04 -0.57
C LEU A 3 -12.42 -6.92 0.45
N THR A 4 -13.25 -7.18 1.45
CA THR A 4 -13.37 -6.38 2.67
C THR A 4 -12.89 -7.20 3.85
N GLU A 5 -12.59 -6.55 4.97
CA GLU A 5 -12.23 -7.25 6.20
C GLU A 5 -13.32 -8.21 6.66
N GLN A 6 -14.59 -7.75 6.71
CA GLN A 6 -15.69 -8.62 7.08
C GLN A 6 -15.85 -9.78 6.09
N GLY A 7 -15.74 -9.51 4.78
CA GLY A 7 -15.84 -10.57 3.77
C GLY A 7 -14.74 -11.61 3.89
N LEU A 8 -13.54 -11.23 4.32
CA LEU A 8 -12.48 -12.20 4.60
C LEU A 8 -12.79 -13.05 5.85
N TYR A 9 -13.29 -12.43 6.92
CA TYR A 9 -13.69 -13.15 8.13
C TYR A 9 -14.79 -14.15 7.86
N ASP A 10 -15.85 -13.74 7.14
CA ASP A 10 -16.96 -14.63 6.78
C ASP A 10 -16.47 -15.86 6.00
N ILE A 11 -15.52 -15.67 5.07
CA ILE A 11 -14.92 -16.76 4.31
C ILE A 11 -14.06 -17.67 5.21
N ILE A 12 -13.27 -17.10 6.11
CA ILE A 12 -12.44 -17.87 7.04
C ILE A 12 -13.33 -18.72 7.95
N ASP A 13 -14.36 -18.12 8.56
CA ASP A 13 -15.29 -18.80 9.46
C ASP A 13 -16.05 -19.94 8.75
N GLU A 14 -16.48 -19.72 7.50
CA GLU A 14 -17.10 -20.76 6.68
C GLU A 14 -16.10 -21.89 6.36
N CYS A 15 -14.86 -21.55 6.02
CA CYS A 15 -13.83 -22.55 5.72
C CYS A 15 -13.43 -23.37 6.95
N GLU A 16 -13.37 -22.76 8.14
CA GLU A 16 -13.11 -23.47 9.40
C GLU A 16 -14.29 -24.37 9.80
N THR A 17 -15.53 -23.92 9.58
CA THR A 17 -16.73 -24.72 9.86
C THR A 17 -16.86 -25.92 8.93
N THR A 18 -16.48 -25.77 7.66
CA THR A 18 -16.62 -26.80 6.62
C THR A 18 -15.37 -27.65 6.43
N GLU A 19 -14.26 -27.30 7.08
CA GLU A 19 -12.90 -27.83 6.87
C GLU A 19 -12.44 -27.79 5.39
N CYS A 20 -13.03 -26.90 4.58
CA CYS A 20 -12.74 -26.78 3.15
C CYS A 20 -12.28 -25.36 2.81
N TYR A 21 -10.98 -25.20 2.56
CA TYR A 21 -10.38 -23.89 2.26
C TYR A 21 -10.38 -23.52 0.76
N SER A 22 -11.00 -24.33 -0.09
CA SER A 22 -11.09 -24.05 -1.54
C SER A 22 -11.72 -22.69 -1.86
N PRO A 23 -12.80 -22.24 -1.17
CA PRO A 23 -13.38 -20.92 -1.39
C PRO A 23 -12.41 -19.79 -1.07
N LEU A 24 -11.65 -19.89 0.02
CA LEU A 24 -10.62 -18.94 0.42
C LEU A 24 -9.51 -18.85 -0.64
N ILE A 25 -8.96 -20.00 -1.04
CA ILE A 25 -7.90 -20.11 -2.05
C ILE A 25 -8.33 -19.46 -3.37
N ARG A 26 -9.55 -19.78 -3.84
CA ARG A 26 -10.10 -19.22 -5.09
C ARG A 26 -10.29 -17.71 -4.99
N THR A 27 -10.80 -17.23 -3.86
CA THR A 27 -11.07 -15.81 -3.64
C THR A 27 -9.77 -15.01 -3.60
N LEU A 28 -8.78 -15.48 -2.85
CA LEU A 28 -7.44 -14.87 -2.82
C LEU A 28 -6.82 -14.87 -4.22
N GLY A 29 -6.88 -15.99 -4.94
CA GLY A 29 -6.36 -16.10 -6.30
C GLY A 29 -6.99 -15.10 -7.27
N GLU A 30 -8.31 -14.97 -7.25
CA GLU A 30 -9.07 -14.08 -8.14
C GLU A 30 -8.87 -12.59 -7.82
N ILE A 31 -8.80 -12.23 -6.55
CA ILE A 31 -8.66 -10.83 -6.12
C ILE A 31 -7.22 -10.37 -6.25
N PHE A 32 -6.26 -11.14 -5.74
CA PHE A 32 -4.85 -10.75 -5.73
C PHE A 32 -4.16 -10.84 -7.09
N SER A 33 -4.79 -11.41 -8.12
CA SER A 33 -4.27 -11.41 -9.48
C SER A 33 -4.72 -10.22 -10.34
N SER A 34 -5.75 -9.48 -9.89
CA SER A 34 -6.37 -8.39 -10.67
C SER A 34 -6.18 -7.03 -10.02
N ILE A 35 -5.64 -6.08 -10.79
CA ILE A 35 -5.45 -4.68 -10.37
C ILE A 35 -6.81 -4.05 -10.01
N GLU A 36 -7.84 -4.30 -10.81
CA GLU A 36 -9.17 -3.72 -10.60
C GLU A 36 -9.84 -4.23 -9.31
N ASN A 37 -9.73 -5.54 -9.04
CA ASN A 37 -10.33 -6.14 -7.85
C ASN A 37 -9.60 -5.71 -6.58
N LEU A 38 -8.27 -5.74 -6.62
CA LEU A 38 -7.44 -5.45 -5.47
C LEU A 38 -7.44 -3.94 -5.13
N SER A 39 -7.45 -3.05 -6.12
CA SER A 39 -7.52 -1.59 -5.88
C SER A 39 -8.80 -1.12 -5.18
N LYS A 40 -9.90 -1.85 -5.38
CA LYS A 40 -11.21 -1.61 -4.75
C LYS A 40 -11.36 -2.33 -3.40
N SER A 41 -10.37 -3.12 -3.00
CA SER A 41 -10.40 -3.88 -1.75
C SER A 41 -9.96 -3.01 -0.57
N PHE A 42 -10.54 -3.24 0.61
CA PHE A 42 -10.23 -2.53 1.86
C PHE A 42 -10.27 -0.99 1.78
N VAL A 43 -11.11 -0.44 0.90
CA VAL A 43 -11.26 1.02 0.78
C VAL A 43 -11.98 1.57 2.00
N GLN A 44 -11.51 2.69 2.54
CA GLN A 44 -12.18 3.42 3.62
C GLN A 44 -13.60 3.76 3.18
N GLU A 45 -14.59 3.24 3.91
CA GLU A 45 -15.95 3.70 3.74
C GLU A 45 -15.98 5.19 4.10
N SER A 46 -16.35 6.03 3.13
CA SER A 46 -16.66 7.42 3.37
C SER A 46 -17.91 7.47 4.24
N THR A 47 -17.76 7.40 5.56
CA THR A 47 -18.84 7.78 6.46
C THR A 47 -19.11 9.26 6.21
N PRO A 48 -20.29 9.69 5.72
CA PRO A 48 -20.65 11.08 5.83
C PRO A 48 -20.76 11.35 7.34
N THR A 49 -19.86 12.16 7.88
CA THR A 49 -19.99 12.71 9.24
C THR A 49 -21.29 13.50 9.29
N THR A 50 -22.37 12.80 9.61
CA THR A 50 -23.65 13.38 9.98
C THR A 50 -23.66 13.35 11.49
N SER A 51 -22.94 14.27 12.11
CA SER A 51 -23.23 14.63 13.50
C SER A 51 -24.55 15.41 13.47
N PRO A 52 -25.64 14.92 14.08
CA PRO A 52 -26.82 15.73 14.26
C PRO A 52 -26.54 16.80 15.30
N THR A 53 -26.99 18.00 14.96
CA THR A 53 -27.00 19.26 15.68
C THR A 53 -27.36 19.14 17.16
N MET A 54 -26.61 19.83 18.03
CA MET A 54 -27.22 20.55 19.15
C MET A 54 -26.82 22.03 19.05
N ASP A 55 -27.86 22.84 18.93
CA ASP A 55 -27.84 24.29 18.84
C ASP A 55 -27.25 24.95 20.09
N SER A 56 -26.43 25.98 19.88
CA SER A 56 -26.60 27.25 20.58
C SER A 56 -25.92 28.35 19.77
N ALA A 57 -26.77 29.17 19.16
CA ALA A 57 -26.41 30.44 18.55
C ALA A 57 -25.71 31.35 19.56
N GLU A 58 -24.70 32.10 19.08
CA GLU A 58 -24.57 33.54 19.35
C GLU A 58 -23.63 34.16 18.31
N ASN A 59 -24.22 34.61 17.20
CA ASN A 59 -23.63 35.60 16.31
C ASN A 59 -23.54 36.92 17.08
N LYS A 60 -22.32 37.32 17.47
CA LYS A 60 -22.02 38.71 17.84
C LYS A 60 -20.94 39.25 16.92
N CYS A 61 -21.39 39.98 15.91
CA CYS A 61 -20.59 40.93 15.16
C CYS A 61 -20.12 42.02 16.14
N LEU A 62 -18.81 42.18 16.32
CA LEU A 62 -18.21 43.28 17.07
C LEU A 62 -17.19 44.03 16.20
N ASN A 63 -17.14 45.34 16.43
CA ASN A 63 -16.70 46.38 15.51
C ASN A 63 -15.18 46.50 15.31
N LYS A 64 -14.84 47.17 14.20
CA LYS A 64 -13.53 47.45 13.59
C LYS A 64 -12.53 48.30 14.43
N GLU A 65 -12.67 48.37 15.75
CA GLU A 65 -11.88 49.30 16.59
C GLU A 65 -10.94 48.60 17.61
N GLU A 66 -11.01 47.28 17.78
CA GLU A 66 -10.05 46.51 18.61
C GLU A 66 -8.86 45.92 17.81
N LEU A 67 -8.80 46.16 16.49
CA LEU A 67 -7.72 45.72 15.59
C LEU A 67 -6.44 46.59 15.66
N ARG A 68 -6.31 47.51 16.62
CA ARG A 68 -5.25 48.55 16.60
C ARG A 68 -4.30 48.60 17.78
N HIS A 69 -4.26 47.58 18.63
CA HIS A 69 -3.42 47.63 19.83
C HIS A 69 -2.59 46.38 20.14
N LEU A 70 -2.21 45.58 19.14
CA LEU A 70 -1.18 44.55 19.34
C LEU A 70 -0.30 44.35 18.08
N GLU A 71 0.09 45.43 17.41
CA GLU A 71 1.25 45.45 16.52
C GLU A 71 2.52 45.52 17.41
N GLY A 72 3.01 44.36 17.79
CA GLY A 72 4.33 44.19 18.41
C GLY A 72 5.16 43.30 17.49
N GLU A 73 6.13 43.90 16.83
CA GLU A 73 7.09 43.29 15.90
C GLU A 73 7.68 41.99 16.47
N LYS A 74 7.48 40.88 15.74
CA LYS A 74 8.33 39.70 15.92
C LYS A 74 8.51 38.96 14.60
N ASP A 75 9.79 38.73 14.33
CA ASP A 75 10.45 38.25 13.13
C ASP A 75 9.73 37.14 12.33
N LYS A 76 9.81 37.32 11.01
CA LYS A 76 9.46 36.38 9.96
C LYS A 76 10.41 35.18 9.98
N ASP A 77 9.88 34.03 10.38
CA ASP A 77 10.27 32.73 9.83
C ASP A 77 8.98 31.96 9.56
N GLU A 78 8.40 32.19 8.38
CA GLU A 78 7.28 31.41 7.86
C GLU A 78 7.81 30.09 7.30
N ASP A 79 7.80 29.03 8.10
CA ASP A 79 7.69 27.67 7.58
C ASP A 79 6.22 27.26 7.65
N SER A 80 5.49 27.57 6.58
CA SER A 80 4.13 27.07 6.38
C SER A 80 3.99 26.58 4.96
N SER A 81 4.07 25.26 4.81
CA SER A 81 3.10 24.55 3.99
C SER A 81 2.84 23.16 4.57
N CYS A 82 2.06 23.12 5.66
CA CYS A 82 1.05 22.07 5.77
C CYS A 82 0.11 22.26 4.58
N ALA A 83 0.47 21.67 3.44
CA ALA A 83 -0.44 21.51 2.34
C ALA A 83 -1.54 20.55 2.80
N GLU A 84 -2.64 21.12 3.28
CA GLU A 84 -3.95 20.51 3.10
C GLU A 84 -4.14 20.32 1.59
N SER A 85 -3.70 19.17 1.09
CA SER A 85 -3.98 18.76 -0.28
C SER A 85 -5.47 18.46 -0.34
N SER A 86 -6.22 19.47 -0.76
CA SER A 86 -7.32 19.39 -1.73
C SER A 86 -7.97 18.01 -1.81
N SER A 87 -9.16 17.93 -1.24
CA SER A 87 -10.16 16.89 -1.43
C SER A 87 -10.45 16.60 -2.91
N THR A 88 -9.66 15.73 -3.53
CA THR A 88 -10.03 15.01 -4.76
C THR A 88 -10.28 13.55 -4.38
N GLY A 89 -11.50 13.24 -3.92
CA GLY A 89 -12.03 11.89 -3.64
C GLY A 89 -11.09 10.69 -3.75
N ILE A 90 -10.09 10.60 -2.86
CA ILE A 90 -9.13 9.50 -2.83
C ILE A 90 -9.84 8.33 -2.13
N LEU A 91 -10.12 7.26 -2.87
CA LEU A 91 -10.48 5.97 -2.27
C LEU A 91 -9.23 5.45 -1.54
N ARG A 92 -9.05 5.89 -0.30
CA ARG A 92 -7.87 5.55 0.50
C ARG A 92 -8.05 4.16 1.09
N VAL A 93 -7.07 3.28 0.92
CA VAL A 93 -7.07 1.98 1.59
C VAL A 93 -7.01 2.17 3.11
N ASP A 94 -7.88 1.47 3.85
CA ASP A 94 -7.77 1.32 5.29
C ASP A 94 -6.68 0.29 5.61
N LEU A 95 -5.45 0.77 5.77
CA LEU A 95 -4.31 -0.07 6.16
C LEU A 95 -4.53 -0.77 7.50
N SER A 96 -5.34 -0.21 8.40
CA SER A 96 -5.65 -0.88 9.69
C SER A 96 -6.52 -2.10 9.47
N SER A 97 -7.52 -1.98 8.59
CA SER A 97 -8.37 -3.09 8.15
C SER A 97 -7.57 -4.18 7.43
N VAL A 98 -6.68 -3.80 6.51
CA VAL A 98 -5.76 -4.74 5.83
C VAL A 98 -4.91 -5.52 6.84
N ARG A 99 -4.32 -4.83 7.82
CA ARG A 99 -3.48 -5.48 8.84
C ARG A 99 -4.26 -6.45 9.71
N ARG A 100 -5.47 -6.10 10.14
CA ARG A 100 -6.32 -7.02 10.92
C ARG A 100 -6.73 -8.24 10.10
N ALA A 101 -7.15 -8.01 8.85
CA ALA A 101 -7.49 -9.07 7.90
C ALA A 101 -6.32 -10.03 7.66
N TYR A 102 -5.10 -9.51 7.47
CA TYR A 102 -3.91 -10.35 7.36
C TYR A 102 -3.54 -11.04 8.67
N ASN A 103 -3.66 -10.39 9.82
CA ASN A 103 -3.41 -11.06 11.09
C ASN A 103 -4.30 -12.29 11.26
N ASP A 104 -5.56 -12.24 10.84
CA ASP A 104 -6.46 -13.39 10.92
C ASP A 104 -6.19 -14.42 9.82
N LEU A 105 -5.92 -14.00 8.59
CA LEU A 105 -5.52 -14.91 7.51
C LEU A 105 -4.26 -15.72 7.88
N PHE A 106 -3.27 -15.08 8.48
CA PHE A 106 -2.01 -15.72 8.89
C PHE A 106 -2.07 -16.45 10.24
N LYS A 107 -3.21 -16.43 10.95
CA LYS A 107 -3.48 -17.40 12.04
C LYS A 107 -3.72 -18.81 11.47
N LEU A 108 -4.25 -18.90 10.25
CA LEU A 108 -4.36 -20.17 9.52
C LEU A 108 -2.97 -20.68 9.15
N LYS A 109 -2.84 -21.99 8.91
CA LYS A 109 -1.59 -22.55 8.39
C LYS A 109 -1.30 -21.96 7.01
N THR A 110 -0.19 -21.25 6.89
CA THR A 110 0.22 -20.55 5.64
C THR A 110 0.22 -21.47 4.42
N SER A 111 0.60 -22.74 4.60
CA SER A 111 0.59 -23.75 3.53
C SER A 111 -0.77 -23.98 2.86
N ILE A 112 -1.88 -23.56 3.50
CA ILE A 112 -3.23 -23.67 2.94
C ILE A 112 -3.39 -22.75 1.73
N PHE A 113 -2.86 -21.53 1.79
CA PHE A 113 -3.13 -20.49 0.79
C PHE A 113 -1.87 -19.91 0.14
N GLU A 114 -0.68 -20.17 0.69
CA GLU A 114 0.61 -19.62 0.24
C GLU A 114 0.82 -19.73 -1.26
N ASN A 115 0.75 -20.95 -1.80
CA ASN A 115 1.01 -21.18 -3.22
C ASN A 115 0.04 -20.38 -4.12
N ALA A 116 -1.25 -20.35 -3.77
CA ALA A 116 -2.24 -19.60 -4.53
C ALA A 116 -2.01 -18.10 -4.44
N LEU A 117 -1.68 -17.57 -3.26
CA LEU A 117 -1.41 -16.16 -3.06
C LEU A 117 -0.11 -15.73 -3.78
N VAL A 118 0.96 -16.52 -3.68
CA VAL A 118 2.22 -16.27 -4.41
C VAL A 118 1.97 -16.24 -5.92
N ASN A 119 1.26 -17.22 -6.47
CA ASN A 119 0.95 -17.26 -7.90
C ASN A 119 0.05 -16.10 -8.34
N ALA A 120 -0.89 -15.69 -7.50
CA ALA A 120 -1.73 -14.52 -7.75
C ALA A 120 -0.90 -13.24 -7.80
N LEU A 121 0.04 -13.05 -6.86
CA LEU A 121 0.95 -11.90 -6.83
C LEU A 121 1.89 -11.86 -8.04
N VAL A 122 2.39 -13.02 -8.50
CA VAL A 122 3.19 -13.10 -9.73
C VAL A 122 2.36 -12.71 -10.95
N THR A 123 1.10 -13.16 -11.01
CA THR A 123 0.17 -12.80 -12.09
C THR A 123 -0.11 -11.29 -12.06
N LEU A 124 -0.38 -10.74 -10.88
CA LEU A 124 -0.56 -9.30 -10.67
C LEU A 124 0.66 -8.49 -11.11
N ALA A 125 1.87 -8.94 -10.76
CA ALA A 125 3.11 -8.29 -11.19
C ALA A 125 3.23 -8.26 -12.72
N GLY A 126 2.86 -9.35 -13.40
CA GLY A 126 2.81 -9.40 -14.86
C GLY A 126 1.80 -8.40 -15.43
N ASN A 127 0.59 -8.33 -14.84
CA ASN A 127 -0.43 -7.37 -15.24
C ASN A 127 0.04 -5.91 -15.04
N LEU A 128 0.68 -5.62 -13.91
CA LEU A 128 1.26 -4.30 -13.63
C LEU A 128 2.34 -3.93 -14.67
N GLN A 129 3.22 -4.86 -15.04
CA GLN A 129 4.26 -4.62 -16.05
C GLN A 129 3.68 -4.33 -17.43
N MET A 130 2.54 -4.93 -17.77
CA MET A 130 1.86 -4.68 -19.04
C MET A 130 1.10 -3.35 -19.03
N GLU A 131 0.46 -3.00 -17.92
CA GLU A 131 -0.43 -1.86 -17.85
C GLU A 131 0.31 -0.53 -17.58
N LEU A 132 1.27 -0.52 -16.65
CA LEU A 132 1.98 0.70 -16.23
C LEU A 132 2.63 1.47 -17.41
N PRO A 133 3.30 0.82 -18.37
CA PRO A 133 3.90 1.54 -19.50
C PRO A 133 2.89 2.14 -20.48
N THR A 134 1.65 1.65 -20.47
CA THR A 134 0.59 2.10 -21.39
C THR A 134 -0.25 3.25 -20.83
N ARG A 135 -0.17 3.50 -19.52
CA ARG A 135 -0.88 4.58 -18.85
C ARG A 135 -0.31 5.94 -19.24
N LYS A 136 -1.19 6.91 -19.43
CA LYS A 136 -0.81 8.30 -19.72
C LYS A 136 -0.59 9.06 -18.42
N GLU A 137 0.25 10.09 -18.45
CA GLU A 137 0.56 10.95 -17.29
C GLU A 137 -0.65 11.66 -16.65
N LYS A 138 -1.83 11.64 -17.29
CA LYS A 138 -3.07 12.24 -16.77
C LYS A 138 -4.06 11.22 -16.21
N ASP A 139 -3.74 9.93 -16.32
CA ASP A 139 -4.63 8.88 -15.83
C ASP A 139 -4.57 8.86 -14.30
N ASN A 140 -5.69 8.53 -13.65
CA ASN A 140 -5.68 8.34 -12.21
C ASN A 140 -4.82 7.10 -11.88
N HIS A 141 -3.89 7.24 -10.94
CA HIS A 141 -3.00 6.16 -10.49
C HIS A 141 -3.32 5.68 -9.07
N ASP A 142 -4.42 6.15 -8.46
CA ASP A 142 -4.86 5.74 -7.12
C ASP A 142 -5.03 4.22 -7.00
N ASP A 143 -5.46 3.57 -8.07
CA ASP A 143 -5.65 2.12 -8.10
C ASP A 143 -4.33 1.36 -7.97
N ILE A 144 -3.28 1.81 -8.65
CA ILE A 144 -1.93 1.26 -8.53
C ILE A 144 -1.37 1.49 -7.13
N VAL A 145 -1.56 2.69 -6.58
CA VAL A 145 -1.13 3.02 -5.22
C VAL A 145 -1.81 2.09 -4.21
N ASN A 146 -3.13 1.92 -4.30
CA ASN A 146 -3.91 1.05 -3.43
C ASN A 146 -3.45 -0.41 -3.51
N VAL A 147 -3.23 -0.93 -4.72
CA VAL A 147 -2.71 -2.28 -4.94
C VAL A 147 -1.39 -2.48 -4.23
N LEU A 148 -0.42 -1.58 -4.45
CA LEU A 148 0.90 -1.71 -3.85
C LEU A 148 0.86 -1.57 -2.33
N LEU A 149 0.04 -0.66 -1.80
CA LEU A 149 -0.19 -0.55 -0.37
C LEU A 149 -0.69 -1.86 0.25
N ILE A 150 -1.66 -2.54 -0.38
CA ILE A 150 -2.17 -3.82 0.12
C ILE A 150 -1.09 -4.91 0.04
N VAL A 151 -0.40 -5.03 -1.09
CA VAL A 151 0.63 -6.06 -1.31
C VAL A 151 1.80 -5.93 -0.32
N PHE A 152 2.29 -4.71 -0.08
CA PHE A 152 3.42 -4.47 0.81
C PHE A 152 3.09 -4.64 2.31
N GLU A 153 1.80 -4.76 2.67
CA GLU A 153 1.36 -5.07 4.03
C GLU A 153 1.31 -6.58 4.33
N ILE A 154 1.57 -7.45 3.35
CA ILE A 154 1.58 -8.91 3.55
C ILE A 154 2.68 -9.29 4.59
N PRO A 155 2.32 -9.90 5.74
CA PRO A 155 3.28 -10.20 6.81
C PRO A 155 4.43 -11.11 6.40
N ALA A 156 4.16 -12.15 5.59
CA ALA A 156 5.15 -13.15 5.19
C ALA A 156 6.00 -12.74 3.97
N LEU A 157 5.87 -11.51 3.47
CA LEU A 157 6.48 -11.06 2.22
C LEU A 157 8.02 -11.21 2.19
N GLY A 158 8.67 -11.12 3.36
CA GLY A 158 10.11 -11.34 3.55
C GLY A 158 10.53 -12.80 3.78
N SER A 159 9.67 -13.78 3.55
CA SER A 159 9.97 -15.19 3.86
C SER A 159 9.45 -16.16 2.79
N GLY A 160 10.04 -17.36 2.75
CA GLY A 160 9.57 -18.47 1.90
C GLY A 160 9.42 -18.11 0.42
N ASP A 161 8.39 -18.68 -0.20
CA ASP A 161 8.09 -18.47 -1.63
C ASP A 161 7.69 -17.02 -1.94
N PHE A 162 7.20 -16.27 -0.94
CA PHE A 162 6.93 -14.85 -1.10
C PHE A 162 8.22 -14.06 -1.39
N LEU A 163 9.29 -14.32 -0.63
CA LEU A 163 10.58 -13.65 -0.82
C LEU A 163 11.28 -14.08 -2.11
N GLU A 164 11.18 -15.36 -2.47
CA GLU A 164 11.93 -15.92 -3.59
C GLU A 164 11.26 -15.69 -4.95
N THR A 165 9.92 -15.59 -4.95
CA THR A 165 9.12 -15.56 -6.19
C THR A 165 8.26 -14.29 -6.30
N ALA A 166 7.38 -14.03 -5.33
CA ALA A 166 6.39 -12.96 -5.43
C ALA A 166 7.03 -11.56 -5.32
N LEU A 167 7.79 -11.29 -4.26
CA LEU A 167 8.41 -10.00 -4.02
C LEU A 167 9.36 -9.58 -5.16
N PRO A 168 10.21 -10.46 -5.72
CA PRO A 168 11.01 -10.14 -6.90
C PRO A 168 10.16 -9.73 -8.11
N ALA A 169 9.04 -10.42 -8.35
CA ALA A 169 8.14 -10.08 -9.46
C ALA A 169 7.52 -8.69 -9.26
N ILE A 170 7.06 -8.39 -8.05
CA ILE A 170 6.52 -7.08 -7.68
C ILE A 170 7.59 -5.98 -7.83
N CYS A 171 8.81 -6.18 -7.32
CA CYS A 171 9.90 -5.22 -7.50
C CYS A 171 10.17 -4.93 -8.99
N ARG A 172 10.20 -5.96 -9.84
CA ARG A 172 10.34 -5.77 -11.29
C ARG A 172 9.17 -5.00 -11.90
N ALA A 173 7.95 -5.16 -11.38
CA ALA A 173 6.82 -4.35 -11.82
C ALA A 173 6.96 -2.89 -11.38
N SER A 174 7.44 -2.65 -10.16
CA SER A 174 7.60 -1.31 -9.59
C SER A 174 8.60 -0.42 -10.35
N GLN A 175 9.50 -0.99 -11.16
CA GLN A 175 10.43 -0.19 -11.97
C GLN A 175 9.73 0.68 -13.03
N TRP A 176 8.47 0.37 -13.36
CA TRP A 176 7.65 1.06 -14.35
C TRP A 176 6.73 2.13 -13.73
N LEU A 177 6.82 2.35 -12.42
CA LEU A 177 6.03 3.38 -11.75
C LEU A 177 6.49 4.78 -12.16
N SER A 178 5.54 5.69 -12.36
CA SER A 178 5.84 7.11 -12.54
C SER A 178 6.34 7.73 -11.23
N VAL A 179 7.07 8.84 -11.35
CA VAL A 179 7.58 9.59 -10.19
C VAL A 179 6.44 10.08 -9.29
N GLU A 180 5.29 10.40 -9.85
CA GLU A 180 4.10 10.80 -9.10
C GLU A 180 3.57 9.68 -8.20
N VAL A 181 3.51 8.45 -8.72
CA VAL A 181 3.08 7.27 -7.95
C VAL A 181 4.08 6.94 -6.86
N GLN A 182 5.38 6.96 -7.17
CA GLN A 182 6.45 6.76 -6.19
C GLN A 182 6.37 7.79 -5.05
N ALA A 183 6.22 9.07 -5.38
CA ALA A 183 6.09 10.13 -4.40
C ALA A 183 4.81 9.97 -3.53
N THR A 184 3.73 9.48 -4.13
CA THR A 184 2.48 9.21 -3.39
C THR A 184 2.64 8.03 -2.45
N LEU A 185 3.25 6.93 -2.88
CA LEU A 185 3.58 5.79 -2.02
C LEU A 185 4.49 6.21 -0.86
N ALA A 186 5.54 6.98 -1.15
CA ALA A 186 6.45 7.52 -0.14
C ALA A 186 5.69 8.28 0.96
N ARG A 187 4.82 9.23 0.56
CA ARG A 187 3.99 10.00 1.50
C ARG A 187 3.04 9.11 2.30
N MET A 188 2.48 8.07 1.67
CA MET A 188 1.57 7.13 2.34
C MET A 188 2.31 6.28 3.38
N TRP A 189 3.52 5.79 3.08
CA TRP A 189 4.36 5.04 4.02
C TRP A 189 4.92 5.90 5.16
N ALA A 190 5.23 7.18 4.90
CA ALA A 190 5.64 8.14 5.93
C ALA A 190 4.53 8.52 6.91
N GLY A 191 3.27 8.33 6.50
CA GLY A 191 2.09 8.72 7.24
C GLY A 191 1.85 7.95 8.55
N PRO A 192 0.75 8.24 9.26
CA PRO A 192 0.34 7.51 10.44
C PRO A 192 0.18 6.02 10.12
N GLY A 193 1.10 5.17 10.59
CA GLY A 193 1.20 3.77 10.15
C GLY A 193 2.62 3.21 9.99
N ARG A 194 3.65 3.96 10.40
CA ARG A 194 5.10 3.68 10.33
C ARG A 194 5.59 2.27 10.73
N SER A 195 4.76 1.40 11.30
CA SER A 195 5.14 0.02 11.56
C SER A 195 5.40 -0.77 10.28
N SER A 196 4.73 -0.45 9.16
CA SER A 196 4.92 -1.18 7.91
C SER A 196 6.17 -0.76 7.14
N ILE A 197 6.60 0.50 7.23
CA ILE A 197 7.79 0.99 6.50
C ILE A 197 9.05 0.19 6.88
N ARG A 198 9.19 -0.11 8.17
CA ARG A 198 10.28 -0.92 8.69
C ARG A 198 10.23 -2.33 8.13
N ASN A 199 9.06 -2.97 8.16
CA ASN A 199 8.87 -4.31 7.61
C ASN A 199 9.16 -4.35 6.10
N ILE A 200 8.67 -3.36 5.34
CA ILE A 200 8.92 -3.23 3.90
C ILE A 200 10.43 -3.10 3.65
N LEU A 201 11.12 -2.24 4.39
CA LEU A 201 12.57 -2.06 4.25
C LEU A 201 13.35 -3.32 4.63
N GLU A 202 12.99 -3.99 5.73
CA GLU A 202 13.59 -5.26 6.15
C GLU A 202 13.40 -6.34 5.08
N ASN A 203 12.20 -6.48 4.50
CA ASN A 203 11.90 -7.44 3.43
C ASN A 203 12.68 -7.14 2.15
N LEU A 204 12.76 -5.87 1.72
CA LEU A 204 13.53 -5.44 0.56
C LEU A 204 15.03 -5.67 0.77
N GLN A 205 15.55 -5.36 1.96
CA GLN A 205 16.95 -5.58 2.31
C GLN A 205 17.28 -7.07 2.36
N GLN A 206 16.38 -7.90 2.90
CA GLN A 206 16.54 -9.36 2.91
C GLN A 206 16.57 -9.92 1.48
N LEU A 207 15.70 -9.43 0.59
CA LEU A 207 15.72 -9.80 -0.82
C LEU A 207 17.04 -9.44 -1.51
N ILE A 208 17.50 -8.20 -1.33
CA ILE A 208 18.79 -7.75 -1.88
C ILE A 208 19.91 -8.65 -1.38
N THR A 209 19.96 -8.91 -0.07
CA THR A 209 20.97 -9.77 0.55
C THR A 209 20.95 -11.18 -0.04
N LEU A 210 19.76 -11.78 -0.14
CA LEU A 210 19.58 -13.11 -0.73
C LEU A 210 20.09 -13.17 -2.17
N LYS A 211 19.72 -12.19 -3.01
CA LYS A 211 20.17 -12.14 -4.42
C LYS A 211 21.67 -11.90 -4.54
N VAL A 212 22.25 -11.06 -3.69
CA VAL A 212 23.71 -10.84 -3.70
C VAL A 212 24.49 -12.11 -3.33
N ILE A 213 23.98 -12.92 -2.41
CA ILE A 213 24.64 -14.15 -1.96
C ILE A 213 24.48 -15.29 -2.97
N VAL A 214 23.25 -15.46 -3.51
CA VAL A 214 22.90 -16.63 -4.33
C VAL A 214 23.29 -16.45 -5.79
N THR A 215 23.28 -15.21 -6.30
CA THR A 215 23.56 -14.96 -7.72
C THR A 215 25.07 -15.01 -7.99
N PRO A 216 25.53 -15.85 -8.96
CA PRO A 216 26.95 -15.95 -9.29
C PRO A 216 27.40 -14.78 -10.18
N PHE A 217 27.90 -13.71 -9.57
CA PHE A 217 28.49 -12.57 -10.28
C PHE A 217 29.86 -12.92 -10.87
N HIS A 218 30.11 -12.45 -12.08
CA HIS A 218 31.35 -12.69 -12.82
C HIS A 218 31.74 -11.43 -13.62
N ARG A 219 32.87 -11.48 -14.34
CA ARG A 219 33.50 -10.29 -14.94
C ARG A 219 32.59 -9.49 -15.89
N ASP A 220 31.60 -10.15 -16.50
CA ASP A 220 30.68 -9.54 -17.47
C ASP A 220 29.24 -9.43 -16.93
N PHE A 221 29.01 -9.79 -15.67
CA PHE A 221 27.71 -9.70 -15.01
C PHE A 221 27.89 -9.22 -13.56
N PHE A 222 27.67 -7.92 -13.39
CA PHE A 222 27.84 -7.22 -12.13
C PHE A 222 26.52 -7.16 -11.36
N ILE A 223 26.61 -6.81 -10.07
CA ILE A 223 25.46 -6.67 -9.17
C ILE A 223 24.41 -5.67 -9.71
N GLN A 224 24.86 -4.64 -10.42
CA GLN A 224 24.00 -3.62 -11.02
C GLN A 224 23.23 -4.12 -12.26
N ASP A 225 23.61 -5.25 -12.83
CA ASP A 225 22.94 -5.83 -13.99
C ASP A 225 21.74 -6.70 -13.58
N GLU A 226 21.68 -7.09 -12.29
CA GLU A 226 20.57 -7.86 -11.74
C GLU A 226 19.35 -6.95 -11.50
N ASN A 227 18.30 -7.14 -12.30
CA ASN A 227 17.10 -6.29 -12.27
C ASN A 227 16.40 -6.33 -10.89
N VAL A 228 16.38 -7.49 -10.21
CA VAL A 228 15.73 -7.59 -8.90
C VAL A 228 16.44 -6.72 -7.87
N ILE A 229 17.78 -6.74 -7.86
CA ILE A 229 18.58 -5.92 -6.93
C ILE A 229 18.38 -4.44 -7.22
N THR A 230 18.49 -4.04 -8.50
CA THR A 230 18.33 -2.62 -8.86
C THR A 230 16.92 -2.11 -8.62
N SER A 231 15.89 -2.89 -8.94
CA SER A 231 14.49 -2.53 -8.71
C SER A 231 14.14 -2.45 -7.21
N ALA A 232 14.58 -3.41 -6.40
CA ALA A 232 14.42 -3.35 -4.95
C ALA A 232 15.16 -2.15 -4.35
N THR A 233 16.37 -1.84 -4.82
CA THR A 233 17.15 -0.69 -4.36
C THR A 233 16.48 0.64 -4.72
N LYS A 234 15.82 0.74 -5.88
CA LYS A 234 15.03 1.92 -6.25
C LYS A 234 13.86 2.12 -5.30
N LEU A 235 13.08 1.07 -5.04
CA LEU A 235 11.98 1.12 -4.07
C LEU A 235 12.46 1.57 -2.68
N VAL A 236 13.60 1.08 -2.21
CA VAL A 236 14.17 1.52 -0.92
C VAL A 236 14.50 3.01 -0.90
N LYS A 237 14.93 3.61 -2.02
CA LYS A 237 15.18 5.06 -2.09
C LYS A 237 13.90 5.88 -2.06
N ASP A 238 12.82 5.32 -2.59
CA ASP A 238 11.49 5.95 -2.62
C ASP A 238 10.78 5.81 -1.26
N VAL A 239 11.31 4.99 -0.35
CA VAL A 239 10.87 4.90 1.04
C VAL A 239 11.55 6.05 1.84
N PRO A 240 10.78 7.00 2.39
CA PRO A 240 11.31 8.22 3.02
C PRO A 240 11.94 8.01 4.40
#